data_AF-A0A6C0M2P7-F1
#
_entry.id   AF-A0A6C0M2P7-F1
#
_cell.length_a   1.000
_cell.length_b   1.000
_cell.length_c   1.000
_cell.angle_alpha   90.00
_cell.angle_beta   90.00
_cell.angle_gamma   90.00
#
_symmetry.space_group_name_H-M   'P 1'
#
loop_
_entity.id
_entity.type
_entity.pdbx_description
1 polymer ?
#
loop_
_entity_poly.entity_id
_entity_poly.type
_entity_poly.pdbx_seq_one_letter_code
_entity_poly.pdbx_strand_id
1 'polypeptide(L)'
;MIIPQHDMQPDMNTAWTYDLKQVGPDILRIFSLMFHDPEGDELQSLLKKCNLTNKKWKCGPHVHSVLKYMSGTLKCDELKTIGLLRSLVLDKYGKIMAYSPPKCIIPSTDELDDRFSDDNIIVDEFVEGTMINVFYHRPNGQDEGADWEVSTKSCVGANIVFHSLGPDATATTTTTTTETTTTTTTTSATDQKKTFRRMFLECMDAARLDFNALQKDCSYSFVMQHPNNHIVRRVTEPALYLIAVYKIDNEALVIEEQCRNEHLAKINGSNATFVRLPLQFTDVGLRQLQDIYTSLNAPYDFPGLVCRERSTGMRFKYRNPNYERIKNLHGSEPKLQFQYLSLRQQGKVKEYLKQYPENAVAFQRFKDQLHAYTKQLFANYIGCYVKKERPLAEYPAEFRTHMFRLHESYLKELREKRDHVTLGKTIVYMNGLSPSHQIYALNYGVRKACEKEKHD
;
A
#
# COMPACT_ATOMS: atom_id res chain seq x y z
N MET A 1 19.81 -11.76 -10.41
CA MET A 1 20.60 -10.91 -11.34
C MET A 1 21.12 -9.77 -10.49
N ILE A 2 22.42 -9.75 -10.23
CA ILE A 2 23.07 -8.72 -9.41
C ILE A 2 23.23 -7.51 -10.34
N ILE A 3 22.50 -6.44 -10.07
CA ILE A 3 22.60 -5.17 -10.81
C ILE A 3 23.63 -4.31 -10.07
N PRO A 4 24.60 -3.68 -10.76
CA PRO A 4 25.64 -2.90 -10.11
C PRO A 4 25.05 -1.62 -9.51
N GLN A 5 25.44 -1.28 -8.28
CA GLN A 5 25.27 0.07 -7.75
C GLN A 5 26.19 1.01 -8.54
N HIS A 6 25.61 1.84 -9.40
CA HIS A 6 26.33 2.94 -10.05
C HIS A 6 26.20 4.19 -9.18
N ASP A 7 27.29 4.94 -9.07
CA ASP A 7 27.41 6.19 -8.33
C ASP A 7 26.27 7.17 -8.67
N MET A 8 25.51 7.56 -7.65
CA MET A 8 24.53 8.63 -7.73
C MET A 8 25.26 9.97 -7.82
N GLN A 9 25.02 10.73 -8.89
CA GLN A 9 25.22 12.18 -8.81
C GLN A 9 24.17 12.78 -7.86
N PRO A 10 24.55 13.69 -6.95
CA PRO A 10 23.62 14.32 -6.01
C PRO A 10 22.69 15.24 -6.79
N ASP A 11 21.43 14.82 -6.90
CA ASP A 11 20.36 15.62 -7.46
C ASP A 11 20.23 16.93 -6.66
N MET A 12 20.10 18.06 -7.37
CA MET A 12 20.03 19.40 -6.79
C MET A 12 19.00 19.47 -5.65
N ASN A 13 19.43 20.08 -4.54
CA ASN A 13 18.76 20.19 -3.25
C ASN A 13 17.33 20.74 -3.35
N THR A 14 16.35 19.89 -3.65
CA THR A 14 14.95 20.29 -3.76
C THR A 14 14.31 20.13 -2.38
N ALA A 15 14.50 21.13 -1.52
CA ALA A 15 13.83 21.19 -0.22
C ALA A 15 12.37 21.60 -0.44
N TRP A 16 11.43 20.75 -0.04
CA TRP A 16 10.00 21.06 -0.11
C TRP A 16 9.48 21.52 1.24
N THR A 17 8.78 22.65 1.25
CA THR A 17 8.19 23.22 2.45
C THR A 17 6.67 23.15 2.39
N TYR A 18 6.05 22.76 3.50
CA TYR A 18 4.61 22.69 3.68
C TYR A 18 4.19 23.69 4.75
N ASP A 19 3.54 24.77 4.33
CA ASP A 19 3.03 25.82 5.22
C ASP A 19 1.61 25.47 5.69
N LEU A 20 1.46 25.12 6.97
CA LEU A 20 0.16 24.75 7.53
C LEU A 20 -0.75 25.96 7.78
N LYS A 21 -0.25 27.20 7.70
CA LYS A 21 -1.08 28.41 7.78
C LYS A 21 -1.93 28.60 6.53
N GLN A 22 -1.44 28.14 5.37
CA GLN A 22 -2.15 28.21 4.09
C GLN A 22 -3.34 27.25 3.99
N VAL A 23 -3.50 26.35 4.97
CA VAL A 23 -4.61 25.39 5.00
C VAL A 23 -5.96 26.07 5.27
N GLY A 24 -5.94 27.27 5.86
CA GLY A 24 -7.12 28.13 6.03
C GLY A 24 -7.38 28.55 7.48
N PRO A 25 -8.23 29.57 7.70
CA PRO A 25 -8.47 30.14 9.03
C PRO A 25 -9.08 29.16 10.02
N ASP A 26 -9.96 28.27 9.57
CA ASP A 26 -10.57 27.23 10.41
C ASP A 26 -9.51 26.27 10.98
N ILE A 27 -8.50 25.91 10.19
CA ILE A 27 -7.43 25.00 10.63
C ILE A 27 -6.52 25.69 11.64
N LEU A 28 -6.20 26.97 11.43
CA LEU A 28 -5.45 27.75 12.41
C LEU A 28 -6.23 27.87 13.73
N ARG A 29 -7.54 28.06 13.65
CA ARG A 29 -8.41 28.08 14.83
C ARG A 29 -8.42 26.72 15.53
N ILE A 30 -8.43 25.61 14.78
CA ILE A 30 -8.29 24.26 15.35
C ILE A 30 -6.97 24.12 16.12
N PHE A 31 -5.82 24.49 15.53
CA PHE A 31 -4.54 24.43 16.23
C PHE A 31 -4.54 25.26 17.53
N SER A 32 -5.12 26.46 17.49
CA SER A 32 -5.27 27.31 18.68
C SER A 32 -6.17 26.67 19.74
N LEU A 33 -7.34 26.15 19.37
CA LEU A 33 -8.27 25.51 20.30
C LEU A 33 -7.72 24.20 20.87
N MET A 34 -6.93 23.44 20.11
CA MET A 34 -6.28 22.24 20.62
C MET A 34 -5.34 22.53 21.79
N PHE A 35 -4.81 23.75 21.88
CA PHE A 35 -3.98 24.20 23.00
C PHE A 35 -4.80 24.81 24.15
N HIS A 36 -5.77 25.65 23.84
CA HIS A 36 -6.50 26.43 24.86
C HIS A 36 -7.78 25.76 25.37
N ASP A 37 -8.48 25.01 24.53
CA ASP A 37 -9.77 24.38 24.83
C ASP A 37 -9.93 23.04 24.08
N PRO A 38 -9.14 22.00 24.44
CA PRO A 38 -9.07 20.74 23.70
C PRO A 38 -10.33 19.87 23.81
N GLU A 39 -11.29 20.25 24.66
CA GLU A 39 -12.56 19.55 24.87
C GLU A 39 -13.78 20.42 24.54
N GLY A 40 -13.55 21.65 24.07
CA GLY A 40 -14.61 22.59 23.71
C GLY A 40 -15.46 22.14 22.53
N ASP A 41 -16.75 22.48 22.58
CA ASP A 41 -17.71 22.22 21.52
C ASP A 41 -17.31 22.91 20.19
N GLU A 42 -16.65 24.06 20.27
CA GLU A 42 -16.13 24.78 19.10
C GLU A 42 -15.12 23.92 18.32
N LEU A 43 -14.18 23.28 19.03
CA LEU A 43 -13.17 22.42 18.42
C LEU A 43 -13.84 21.22 17.72
N GLN A 44 -14.79 20.56 18.38
CA GLN A 44 -15.50 19.42 17.80
C GLN A 44 -16.31 19.83 16.56
N SER A 45 -16.95 21.00 16.59
CA SER A 45 -17.68 21.57 15.45
C SER A 45 -16.75 21.84 14.27
N LEU A 46 -15.59 22.48 14.51
CA LEU A 46 -14.62 22.79 13.46
C LEU A 46 -13.96 21.53 12.87
N LEU A 47 -13.61 20.54 13.70
CA LEU A 47 -13.09 19.26 13.24
C LEU A 47 -14.10 18.57 12.31
N LYS A 48 -15.39 18.54 12.68
CA LYS A 48 -16.46 17.99 11.85
C LYS A 48 -16.64 18.78 10.55
N LYS A 49 -16.65 20.11 10.62
CA LYS A 49 -16.74 21.02 9.46
C LYS A 49 -15.62 20.76 8.44
N CYS A 50 -14.39 20.57 8.91
CA CYS A 50 -13.21 20.38 8.07
C CYS A 50 -12.94 18.91 7.70
N ASN A 51 -13.83 17.98 8.05
CA ASN A 51 -13.65 16.54 7.87
C ASN A 51 -12.35 16.00 8.52
N LEU A 52 -12.03 16.48 9.71
CA LEU A 52 -10.86 16.09 10.49
C LEU A 52 -11.25 15.22 11.68
N THR A 53 -10.29 14.40 12.12
CA THR A 53 -10.38 13.63 13.35
C THR A 53 -9.15 13.90 14.18
N ASN A 54 -9.34 14.02 15.50
CA ASN A 54 -8.26 14.17 16.46
C ASN A 54 -8.41 13.11 17.56
N LYS A 55 -7.54 12.10 17.57
CA LYS A 55 -7.61 11.00 18.56
C LYS A 55 -6.46 11.10 19.56
N LYS A 56 -6.79 11.19 20.86
CA LYS A 56 -5.83 11.20 21.98
C LYS A 56 -5.29 9.78 22.26
N TRP A 57 -4.04 9.69 22.66
CA TRP A 57 -3.31 8.48 23.03
C TRP A 57 -2.44 8.75 24.25
N LYS A 58 -2.41 7.81 25.19
CA LYS A 58 -1.52 7.86 26.36
C LYS A 58 -0.37 6.88 26.14
N CYS A 59 0.86 7.39 26.20
CA CYS A 59 2.10 6.63 26.01
C CYS A 59 3.00 6.89 27.22
N GLY A 60 2.99 5.96 28.17
CA GLY A 60 3.63 6.16 29.47
C GLY A 60 3.07 7.40 30.21
N PRO A 61 3.92 8.37 30.60
CA PRO A 61 3.48 9.62 31.24
C PRO A 61 2.95 10.66 30.24
N HIS A 62 3.17 10.46 28.95
CA HIS A 62 2.91 11.45 27.92
C HIS A 62 1.53 11.23 27.28
N VAL A 63 0.88 12.33 26.94
CA VAL A 63 -0.37 12.33 26.16
C VAL A 63 -0.09 12.99 24.84
N HIS A 64 -0.41 12.28 23.76
CA HIS A 64 -0.31 12.76 22.40
C HIS A 64 -1.68 12.71 21.74
N SER A 65 -1.82 13.37 20.60
CA SER A 65 -2.98 13.18 19.73
C SER A 65 -2.56 13.04 18.27
N VAL A 66 -3.43 12.45 17.46
CA VAL A 66 -3.24 12.33 16.02
C VAL A 66 -4.33 13.09 15.30
N LEU A 67 -3.96 14.21 14.67
CA LEU A 67 -4.83 14.99 13.79
C LEU A 67 -4.70 14.46 12.35
N LYS A 68 -5.83 14.11 11.73
CA LYS A 68 -5.86 13.63 10.35
C LYS A 68 -7.20 13.90 9.66
N TYR A 69 -7.18 13.99 8.33
CA TYR A 69 -8.38 13.98 7.50
C TYR A 69 -9.13 12.64 7.54
N MET A 70 -10.46 12.70 7.40
CA MET A 70 -11.33 11.53 7.27
C MET A 70 -11.14 10.85 5.90
N SER A 71 -10.93 9.54 5.91
CA SER A 71 -10.64 8.81 4.67
C SER A 71 -11.84 8.85 3.72
N GLY A 72 -11.61 9.22 2.46
CA GLY A 72 -12.64 9.24 1.42
C GLY A 72 -13.36 10.57 1.23
N THR A 73 -13.08 11.59 2.06
CA THR A 73 -13.76 12.90 1.99
C THR A 73 -12.95 13.98 1.27
N LEU A 74 -11.67 13.74 1.00
CA LEU A 74 -10.75 14.74 0.45
C LEU A 74 -10.95 14.91 -1.06
N LYS A 75 -11.20 16.15 -1.49
CA LYS A 75 -11.27 16.53 -2.91
C LYS A 75 -9.90 16.87 -3.49
N CYS A 76 -9.79 16.94 -4.82
CA CYS A 76 -8.51 17.21 -5.49
C CYS A 76 -7.97 18.63 -5.21
N ASP A 77 -8.83 19.63 -5.11
CA ASP A 77 -8.49 21.01 -4.77
C ASP A 77 -8.02 21.17 -3.31
N GLU A 78 -8.44 20.27 -2.42
CA GLU A 78 -8.07 20.27 -1.00
C GLU A 78 -6.69 19.61 -0.72
N LEU A 79 -6.00 19.11 -1.73
CA LEU A 79 -4.74 18.37 -1.56
C LEU A 79 -3.60 19.23 -1.02
N LYS A 80 -3.54 20.50 -1.43
CA LYS A 80 -2.56 21.48 -0.96
C LYS A 80 -2.96 22.11 0.39
N THR A 81 -4.17 21.83 0.88
CA THR A 81 -4.67 22.30 2.17
C THR A 81 -4.87 21.10 3.10
N ILE A 82 -6.08 20.56 3.21
CA ILE A 82 -6.46 19.47 4.12
C ILE A 82 -5.66 18.19 3.82
N GLY A 83 -5.21 18.00 2.57
CA GLY A 83 -4.34 16.89 2.15
C GLY A 83 -2.97 16.87 2.82
N LEU A 84 -2.53 18.01 3.37
CA LEU A 84 -1.34 18.09 4.22
C LEU A 84 -1.58 17.41 5.58
N LEU A 85 -2.81 17.40 6.08
CA LEU A 85 -3.17 16.87 7.40
C LEU A 85 -3.42 15.35 7.35
N ARG A 86 -2.47 14.56 6.82
CA ARG A 86 -2.62 13.09 6.68
C ARG A 86 -2.50 12.33 8.00
N SER A 87 -1.58 12.77 8.85
CA SER A 87 -1.31 12.25 10.19
C SER A 87 -0.26 13.15 10.83
N LEU A 88 -0.72 14.12 11.59
CA LEU A 88 0.08 15.00 12.45
C LEU A 88 0.02 14.45 13.87
N VAL A 89 1.17 14.12 14.43
CA VAL A 89 1.27 13.78 15.85
C VAL A 89 1.52 15.04 16.64
N LEU A 90 0.70 15.29 17.63
CA LEU A 90 0.72 16.47 18.47
C LEU A 90 0.98 16.04 19.91
N ASP A 91 1.76 16.82 20.67
CA ASP A 91 1.81 16.65 22.13
C ASP A 91 0.58 17.25 22.81
N LYS A 92 0.52 17.17 24.14
CA LYS A 92 -0.58 17.73 24.94
C LYS A 92 -0.69 19.27 24.86
N TYR A 93 0.34 19.94 24.34
CA TYR A 93 0.42 21.39 24.15
C TYR A 93 0.19 21.78 22.67
N GLY A 94 -0.24 20.84 21.81
CA GLY A 94 -0.48 21.12 20.40
C GLY A 94 0.80 21.31 19.58
N LYS A 95 1.98 21.03 20.14
CA LYS A 95 3.24 21.03 19.40
C LYS A 95 3.26 19.84 18.45
N ILE A 96 3.52 20.09 17.18
CA ILE A 96 3.70 19.08 16.15
C ILE A 96 5.04 18.36 16.41
N MET A 97 4.92 17.07 16.68
CA MET A 97 6.03 16.17 16.99
C MET A 97 6.43 15.32 15.78
N ALA A 98 5.45 14.92 14.98
CA ALA A 98 5.70 14.13 13.77
C ALA A 98 4.77 14.51 12.63
N TYR A 99 5.32 14.47 11.43
CA TYR A 99 4.59 14.67 10.19
C TYR A 99 4.66 13.43 9.31
N SER A 100 3.53 13.10 8.68
CA SER A 100 3.48 12.03 7.66
C SER A 100 3.43 12.65 6.28
N PRO A 101 4.06 12.03 5.26
CA PRO A 101 4.04 12.53 3.90
C PRO A 101 2.62 12.88 3.41
N PRO A 102 2.42 14.02 2.70
CA PRO A 102 1.11 14.45 2.25
C PRO A 102 0.39 13.37 1.43
N LYS A 103 -0.94 13.46 1.37
CA LYS A 103 -1.75 12.52 0.60
C LYS A 103 -1.35 12.52 -0.88
N CYS A 104 -1.05 11.34 -1.43
CA CYS A 104 -0.89 11.17 -2.87
C CYS A 104 -2.23 11.30 -3.60
N ILE A 105 -2.22 12.01 -4.72
CA ILE A 105 -3.28 12.02 -5.74
C ILE A 105 -3.34 10.63 -6.41
N ILE A 106 -4.55 10.20 -6.77
CA ILE A 106 -4.75 9.11 -7.73
C ILE A 106 -5.26 9.81 -8.99
N PRO A 107 -4.37 10.11 -9.93
CA PRO A 107 -4.76 10.90 -11.08
C PRO A 107 -5.55 10.04 -12.08
N SER A 108 -6.46 10.66 -12.82
CA SER A 108 -7.15 9.99 -13.93
C SER A 108 -6.19 9.84 -15.12
N THR A 109 -6.40 8.82 -15.95
CA THR A 109 -5.54 8.53 -17.11
C THR A 109 -5.44 9.73 -18.05
N ASP A 110 -6.53 10.48 -18.22
CA ASP A 110 -6.64 11.56 -19.20
C ASP A 110 -6.09 12.90 -18.68
N GLU A 111 -5.96 13.09 -17.36
CA GLU A 111 -5.53 14.37 -16.76
C GLU A 111 -4.01 14.61 -16.79
N LEU A 112 -3.21 13.60 -17.16
CA LEU A 112 -1.77 13.61 -16.87
C LEU A 112 -0.86 13.62 -18.08
N ASP A 113 -1.33 13.10 -19.21
CA ASP A 113 -0.48 12.90 -20.39
C ASP A 113 0.09 14.23 -20.94
N ASP A 114 -0.55 15.35 -20.59
CA ASP A 114 -0.12 16.71 -20.97
C ASP A 114 0.43 17.54 -19.80
N ARG A 115 0.31 17.09 -18.54
CA ARG A 115 0.60 17.93 -17.36
C ARG A 115 2.02 17.85 -16.83
N PHE A 116 2.74 16.76 -17.07
CA PHE A 116 4.05 16.55 -16.46
C PHE A 116 5.11 16.11 -17.48
N SER A 117 6.20 16.86 -17.56
CA SER A 117 7.42 16.43 -18.24
C SER A 117 8.15 15.40 -17.37
N ASP A 118 8.69 14.34 -17.99
CA ASP A 118 9.52 13.33 -17.30
C ASP A 118 10.67 14.00 -16.52
N ASP A 119 11.23 15.10 -17.02
CA ASP A 119 12.32 15.84 -16.37
C ASP A 119 11.91 16.50 -15.04
N ASN A 120 10.61 16.77 -14.85
CA ASN A 120 10.07 17.40 -13.64
C ASN A 120 9.47 16.38 -12.65
N ILE A 121 9.66 15.07 -12.88
CA ILE A 121 9.09 14.03 -12.03
C ILE A 121 10.20 13.17 -11.43
N ILE A 122 10.04 12.86 -10.14
CA ILE A 122 10.76 11.80 -9.45
C ILE A 122 9.82 10.59 -9.36
N VAL A 123 10.28 9.42 -9.79
CA VAL A 123 9.49 8.18 -9.72
C VAL A 123 10.18 7.18 -8.80
N ASP A 124 9.51 6.83 -7.70
CA ASP A 124 9.94 5.81 -6.74
C ASP A 124 9.04 4.57 -6.85
N GLU A 125 9.56 3.40 -6.47
CA GLU A 125 8.74 2.22 -6.21
C GLU A 125 7.74 2.50 -5.08
N PHE A 126 6.53 1.96 -5.20
CA PHE A 126 5.58 1.98 -4.10
C PHE A 126 5.86 0.81 -3.15
N VAL A 127 6.65 1.05 -2.11
CA VAL A 127 6.99 0.04 -1.09
C VAL A 127 5.72 -0.45 -0.35
N GLU A 128 5.45 -1.76 -0.41
CA GLU A 128 4.41 -2.41 0.41
C GLU A 128 4.84 -2.42 1.88
N GLY A 129 3.94 -2.07 2.79
CA GLY A 129 4.17 -2.26 4.23
C GLY A 129 3.32 -1.34 5.09
N THR A 130 3.71 -1.22 6.36
CA THR A 130 3.08 -0.28 7.31
C THR A 130 4.00 0.90 7.55
N MET A 131 3.45 2.10 7.37
CA MET A 131 4.16 3.33 7.67
C MET A 131 4.24 3.55 9.18
N ILE A 132 5.45 3.82 9.68
CA ILE A 132 5.74 4.17 11.07
C ILE A 132 6.48 5.50 11.07
N ASN A 133 5.97 6.48 11.82
CA ASN A 133 6.72 7.69 12.11
C ASN A 133 7.48 7.53 13.42
N VAL A 134 8.68 8.08 13.48
CA VAL A 134 9.57 8.11 14.64
C VAL A 134 9.90 9.56 14.95
N PHE A 135 9.76 9.96 16.21
CA PHE A 135 10.01 11.32 16.65
C PHE A 135 10.56 11.34 18.08
N TYR A 136 11.34 12.37 18.40
CA TYR A 136 11.88 12.55 19.73
C TYR A 136 10.99 13.51 20.52
N HIS A 137 10.44 13.05 21.63
CA HIS A 137 9.61 13.87 22.49
C HIS A 137 10.45 14.52 23.58
N ARG A 138 10.53 15.85 23.58
CA ARG A 138 11.12 16.67 24.66
C ARG A 138 10.03 17.38 25.46
N PRO A 139 9.62 16.86 26.63
CA PRO A 139 8.64 17.50 27.48
C PRO A 139 9.10 18.92 27.83
N ASN A 140 8.25 19.93 27.60
CA ASN A 140 8.57 21.34 27.85
C ASN A 140 9.86 21.84 27.15
N GLY A 141 10.31 21.17 26.09
CA GLY A 141 11.57 21.48 25.40
C GLY A 141 12.83 21.08 26.17
N GLN A 142 12.71 20.33 27.27
CA GLN A 142 13.82 19.85 28.09
C GLN A 142 14.17 18.40 27.76
N ASP A 143 15.40 17.99 28.06
CA ASP A 143 15.86 16.60 27.87
C ASP A 143 15.44 15.67 29.03
N GLU A 144 15.03 16.21 30.18
CA GLU A 144 14.51 15.39 31.28
C GLU A 144 13.16 14.75 30.88
N GLY A 145 13.09 13.42 30.97
CA GLY A 145 11.92 12.66 30.53
C GLY A 145 11.74 12.61 29.00
N ALA A 146 12.76 13.02 28.24
CA ALA A 146 12.75 12.97 26.79
C ALA A 146 13.07 11.57 26.26
N ASP A 147 12.25 11.08 25.34
CA ASP A 147 12.38 9.74 24.78
C ASP A 147 11.90 9.67 23.33
N TRP A 148 12.36 8.65 22.62
CA TRP A 148 11.87 8.31 21.29
C TRP A 148 10.49 7.68 21.38
N GLU A 149 9.60 8.13 20.51
CA GLU A 149 8.29 7.54 20.37
C GLU A 149 7.97 7.28 18.91
N VAL A 150 7.08 6.31 18.68
CA VAL A 150 6.66 5.90 17.35
C VAL A 150 5.16 6.06 17.19
N SER A 151 4.72 6.19 15.94
CA SER A 151 3.30 6.21 15.62
C SER A 151 3.03 5.51 14.30
N THR A 152 1.90 4.81 14.22
CA THR A 152 1.27 4.52 12.94
C THR A 152 0.48 5.75 12.47
N LYS A 153 -0.16 5.67 11.30
CA LYS A 153 -1.09 6.72 10.80
C LYS A 153 -2.15 7.16 11.81
N SER A 154 -2.50 6.35 12.82
CA SER A 154 -3.65 6.65 13.69
C SER A 154 -3.45 6.29 15.15
N CYS A 155 -2.29 5.80 15.53
CA CYS A 155 -2.00 5.35 16.89
C CYS A 155 -0.56 5.67 17.25
N VAL A 156 -0.41 6.54 18.25
CA VAL A 156 0.88 6.80 18.93
C VAL A 156 1.18 5.62 19.85
N GLY A 157 2.46 5.28 19.97
CA GLY A 157 2.94 4.09 20.64
C GLY A 157 2.94 2.83 19.75
N ALA A 158 2.11 2.79 18.71
CA ALA A 158 1.97 1.67 17.77
C ALA A 158 1.67 0.31 18.43
N ASN A 159 1.06 0.32 19.63
CA ASN A 159 0.68 -0.87 20.40
C ASN A 159 -0.62 -1.53 19.91
N ILE A 160 -0.82 -1.55 18.59
CA ILE A 160 -1.97 -2.20 17.94
C ILE A 160 -1.45 -3.43 17.19
N VAL A 161 -2.18 -4.52 17.31
CA VAL A 161 -1.91 -5.78 16.62
C VAL A 161 -2.34 -5.70 15.16
N PHE A 162 -1.50 -6.23 14.26
CA PHE A 162 -1.93 -6.49 12.90
C PHE A 162 -2.86 -7.70 12.85
N HIS A 163 -4.10 -7.50 12.46
CA HIS A 163 -5.00 -8.59 12.15
C HIS A 163 -4.78 -9.00 10.69
N SER A 164 -3.84 -9.91 10.44
CA SER A 164 -3.86 -10.64 9.17
C SER A 164 -5.13 -11.48 9.16
N LEU A 165 -5.94 -11.39 8.10
CA LEU A 165 -6.97 -12.39 7.81
C LEU A 165 -6.27 -13.71 7.51
N GLY A 166 -5.87 -14.43 8.56
CA GLY A 166 -5.43 -15.81 8.46
C GLY A 166 -6.60 -16.72 8.12
N PRO A 167 -6.33 -17.98 7.70
CA PRO A 167 -7.38 -18.93 7.32
C PRO A 167 -8.45 -19.19 8.40
N ASP A 168 -8.12 -18.98 9.68
CA ASP A 168 -8.94 -19.48 10.81
C ASP A 168 -9.48 -18.41 11.78
N ALA A 169 -9.40 -17.11 11.46
CA ALA A 169 -9.86 -16.08 12.38
C ALA A 169 -11.34 -15.70 12.15
N THR A 170 -12.25 -16.40 12.83
CA THR A 170 -13.60 -15.89 13.09
C THR A 170 -13.52 -14.56 13.84
N ALA A 171 -14.36 -13.62 13.41
CA ALA A 171 -14.37 -12.26 13.91
C ALA A 171 -14.89 -12.20 15.36
N THR A 172 -14.04 -11.85 16.33
CA THR A 172 -14.52 -11.22 17.58
C THR A 172 -13.43 -10.42 18.32
N THR A 173 -13.83 -9.22 18.73
CA THR A 173 -13.38 -8.39 19.86
C THR A 173 -12.03 -7.68 19.83
N THR A 174 -12.13 -6.35 19.74
CA THR A 174 -11.16 -5.35 20.20
C THR A 174 -10.88 -5.53 21.69
N THR A 175 -9.72 -6.05 22.06
CA THR A 175 -9.26 -6.02 23.46
C THR A 175 -8.12 -5.03 23.59
N THR A 176 -8.38 -3.97 24.35
CA THR A 176 -7.38 -3.06 24.90
C THR A 176 -6.60 -3.84 25.96
N THR A 177 -5.34 -4.19 25.72
CA THR A 177 -4.49 -4.79 26.75
C THR A 177 -3.56 -3.73 27.31
N THR A 178 -3.84 -3.33 28.55
CA THR A 178 -2.96 -2.55 29.43
C THR A 178 -1.80 -3.44 29.89
N GLU A 179 -0.62 -2.83 30.05
CA GLU A 179 0.70 -3.40 30.33
C GLU A 179 0.79 -4.36 31.54
N THR A 180 1.74 -5.30 31.53
CA THR A 180 2.87 -5.39 32.50
C THR A 180 3.85 -6.51 32.08
N THR A 181 5.14 -6.17 32.09
CA THR A 181 6.31 -7.02 31.83
C THR A 181 6.59 -7.98 32.99
N THR A 182 6.78 -9.27 32.74
CA THR A 182 7.82 -10.06 33.44
C THR A 182 8.26 -11.28 32.63
N THR A 183 9.57 -11.41 32.48
CA THR A 183 10.33 -12.51 31.89
C THR A 183 10.06 -13.83 32.62
N THR A 184 9.89 -14.95 31.90
CA THR A 184 10.60 -16.24 32.10
C THR A 184 10.25 -17.21 30.94
N THR A 185 11.29 -17.89 30.47
CA THR A 185 11.35 -18.96 29.47
C THR A 185 10.37 -20.13 29.68
N THR A 186 9.79 -20.64 28.57
CA THR A 186 9.97 -22.00 27.97
C THR A 186 8.67 -22.51 27.31
N THR A 187 8.75 -22.86 26.00
CA THR A 187 7.90 -23.80 25.22
C THR A 187 6.36 -23.62 25.16
N SER A 188 5.89 -23.02 24.08
CA SER A 188 5.00 -23.65 23.06
C SER A 188 4.72 -22.63 21.95
N ALA A 189 5.09 -22.96 20.71
CA ALA A 189 4.98 -22.09 19.55
C ALA A 189 3.51 -21.91 19.13
N THR A 190 2.81 -21.05 19.85
CA THR A 190 1.61 -20.35 19.36
C THR A 190 2.09 -19.04 18.76
N ASP A 191 1.68 -18.76 17.51
CA ASP A 191 2.11 -17.57 16.76
C ASP A 191 1.53 -16.31 17.43
N GLN A 192 2.24 -15.81 18.42
CA GLN A 192 1.77 -14.73 19.28
C GLN A 192 1.63 -13.47 18.43
N LYS A 193 0.41 -12.95 18.34
CA LYS A 193 0.09 -11.75 17.55
C LYS A 193 0.98 -10.57 17.98
N LYS A 194 1.83 -10.09 17.07
CA LYS A 194 2.75 -8.97 17.32
C LYS A 194 2.08 -7.62 17.11
N THR A 195 2.41 -6.64 17.95
CA THR A 195 2.04 -5.24 17.72
C THR A 195 2.90 -4.63 16.63
N PHE A 196 2.42 -3.55 15.99
CA PHE A 196 3.24 -2.78 15.05
C PHE A 196 4.51 -2.24 15.69
N ARG A 197 4.46 -1.81 16.97
CA ARG A 197 5.66 -1.41 17.73
C ARG A 197 6.68 -2.53 17.77
N ARG A 198 6.25 -3.74 18.16
CA ARG A 198 7.14 -4.90 18.27
C ARG A 198 7.74 -5.25 16.91
N MET A 199 6.93 -5.31 15.85
CA MET A 199 7.42 -5.60 14.50
C MET A 199 8.40 -4.52 14.00
N PHE A 200 8.15 -3.25 14.32
CA PHE A 200 9.03 -2.15 13.95
C PHE A 200 10.40 -2.26 14.64
N LEU A 201 10.42 -2.56 15.94
CA LEU A 201 11.67 -2.76 16.68
C LEU A 201 12.46 -3.97 16.16
N GLU A 202 11.79 -5.05 15.77
CA GLU A 202 12.44 -6.20 15.11
C GLU A 202 13.00 -5.83 13.72
N CYS A 203 12.32 -4.95 12.98
CA CYS A 203 12.85 -4.40 11.72
C CYS A 203 14.07 -3.49 11.96
N MET A 204 14.08 -2.70 13.03
CA MET A 204 15.23 -1.87 13.41
C MET A 204 16.44 -2.72 13.77
N ASP A 205 16.24 -3.77 14.58
CA ASP A 205 17.30 -4.72 14.95
C ASP A 205 17.87 -5.43 13.72
N ALA A 206 17.01 -5.98 12.85
CA ALA A 206 17.43 -6.58 11.58
C ALA A 206 18.16 -5.59 10.66
N ALA A 207 17.75 -4.31 10.68
CA ALA A 207 18.39 -3.24 9.93
C ALA A 207 19.63 -2.65 10.61
N ARG A 208 19.98 -3.07 11.83
CA ARG A 208 21.03 -2.46 12.67
C ARG A 208 20.85 -0.95 12.86
N LEU A 209 19.61 -0.49 12.93
CA LEU A 209 19.29 0.91 13.21
C LEU A 209 19.07 1.09 14.71
N ASP A 210 19.87 1.95 15.32
CA ASP A 210 19.66 2.41 16.69
C ASP A 210 19.05 3.81 16.70
N PHE A 211 18.18 4.11 17.67
CA PHE A 211 17.56 5.43 17.76
C PHE A 211 18.57 6.57 17.95
N ASN A 212 19.72 6.32 18.56
CA ASN A 212 20.76 7.34 18.75
C ASN A 212 21.42 7.78 17.44
N ALA A 213 21.27 7.00 16.35
CA ALA A 213 21.72 7.41 15.03
C ALA A 213 20.80 8.46 14.38
N LEU A 214 19.59 8.66 14.91
CA LEU A 214 18.62 9.60 14.39
C LEU A 214 18.81 11.00 15.01
N GLN A 215 18.69 12.04 14.19
CA GLN A 215 18.73 13.42 14.67
C GLN A 215 17.44 13.78 15.40
N LYS A 216 17.57 14.27 16.65
CA LYS A 216 16.46 14.53 17.58
C LYS A 216 15.54 15.70 17.18
N ASP A 217 15.99 16.57 16.27
CA ASP A 217 15.22 17.70 15.73
C ASP A 217 14.38 17.30 14.49
N CYS A 218 14.47 16.05 14.05
CA CYS A 218 13.73 15.54 12.90
C CYS A 218 12.65 14.52 13.28
N SER A 219 11.59 14.50 12.47
CA SER A 219 10.60 13.43 12.40
C SER A 219 10.91 12.54 11.19
N TYR A 220 10.99 11.23 11.40
CA TYR A 220 11.30 10.25 10.35
C TYR A 220 10.05 9.44 10.01
N SER A 221 9.81 9.21 8.72
CA SER A 221 8.76 8.30 8.25
C SER A 221 9.38 7.10 7.58
N PHE A 222 9.17 5.92 8.17
CA PHE A 222 9.58 4.65 7.63
C PHE A 222 8.39 3.86 7.07
N VAL A 223 8.67 2.93 6.17
CA VAL A 223 7.77 1.80 5.86
C VAL A 223 8.48 0.52 6.30
N MET A 224 7.83 -0.23 7.18
CA MET A 224 8.32 -1.53 7.61
C MET A 224 7.65 -2.67 6.84
N GLN A 225 8.44 -3.67 6.51
CA GLN A 225 8.03 -4.95 5.98
C GLN A 225 8.36 -6.03 7.01
N HIS A 226 7.38 -6.85 7.38
CA HIS A 226 7.57 -7.86 8.41
C HIS A 226 6.80 -9.14 8.06
N PRO A 227 7.33 -10.35 8.35
CA PRO A 227 6.63 -11.61 8.06
C PRO A 227 5.24 -11.72 8.70
N ASN A 228 5.06 -11.21 9.93
CA ASN A 228 3.75 -11.14 10.61
C ASN A 228 2.87 -9.96 10.15
N ASN A 229 3.24 -9.23 9.08
CA ASN A 229 2.50 -8.12 8.50
C ASN A 229 2.28 -8.33 6.99
N HIS A 230 1.73 -9.47 6.62
CA HIS A 230 1.52 -9.85 5.23
C HIS A 230 0.30 -9.14 4.62
N ILE A 231 0.50 -8.41 3.52
CA ILE A 231 -0.57 -7.73 2.77
C ILE A 231 -0.83 -8.46 1.44
N VAL A 232 0.13 -8.44 0.52
CA VAL A 232 0.08 -9.19 -0.75
C VAL A 232 1.41 -9.86 -1.03
N ARG A 233 2.51 -9.10 -0.95
CA ARG A 233 3.85 -9.64 -1.13
C ARG A 233 4.21 -10.54 0.05
N ARG A 234 4.77 -11.71 -0.25
CA ARG A 234 5.29 -12.59 0.80
C ARG A 234 6.62 -12.04 1.29
N VAL A 235 6.61 -11.46 2.48
CA VAL A 235 7.81 -10.97 3.17
C VAL A 235 8.36 -12.10 4.03
N THR A 236 9.59 -12.53 3.76
CA THR A 236 10.26 -13.61 4.52
C THR A 236 11.16 -13.09 5.62
N GLU A 237 11.62 -11.84 5.52
CA GLU A 237 12.54 -11.21 6.46
C GLU A 237 12.09 -9.78 6.80
N PRO A 238 12.30 -9.32 8.05
CA PRO A 238 12.09 -7.92 8.41
C PRO A 238 12.93 -6.97 7.56
N ALA A 239 12.33 -5.89 7.06
CA ALA A 239 13.04 -4.86 6.33
C ALA A 239 12.46 -3.47 6.63
N LEU A 240 13.32 -2.45 6.55
CA LEU A 240 12.97 -1.08 6.89
C LEU A 240 13.37 -0.12 5.77
N TYR A 241 12.41 0.69 5.32
CA TYR A 241 12.60 1.67 4.26
C TYR A 241 12.40 3.09 4.81
N LEU A 242 13.39 3.96 4.66
CA LEU A 242 13.26 5.38 4.99
C LEU A 242 12.56 6.10 3.83
N ILE A 243 11.36 6.62 4.08
CA ILE A 243 10.51 7.22 3.04
C ILE A 243 10.64 8.74 3.01
N ALA A 244 10.69 9.38 4.19
CA ALA A 244 10.77 10.83 4.31
C ALA A 244 11.37 11.24 5.66
N VAL A 245 11.92 12.46 5.72
CA VAL A 245 12.45 13.08 6.93
C VAL A 245 11.96 14.53 6.95
N TYR A 246 11.51 15.02 8.11
CA TYR A 246 10.95 16.36 8.26
C TYR A 246 11.58 17.10 9.43
N LYS A 247 11.91 18.37 9.22
CA LYS A 247 12.07 19.35 10.30
C LYS A 247 10.78 20.14 10.45
N ILE A 248 10.43 20.45 11.69
CA ILE A 248 9.13 21.02 12.03
C ILE A 248 9.37 22.32 12.79
N ASP A 249 9.07 23.44 12.15
CA ASP A 249 8.99 24.74 12.79
C ASP A 249 7.58 24.93 13.35
N ASN A 250 7.46 24.80 14.67
CA ASN A 250 6.19 24.93 15.37
C ASN A 250 5.73 26.40 15.53
N GLU A 251 6.65 27.37 15.47
CA GLU A 251 6.30 28.79 15.57
C GLU A 251 5.79 29.29 14.22
N ALA A 252 6.49 28.93 13.15
CA ALA A 252 6.05 29.25 11.79
C ALA A 252 4.90 28.36 11.31
N LEU A 253 4.67 27.20 11.95
CA LEU A 253 3.80 26.11 11.45
C LEU A 253 4.21 25.65 10.04
N VAL A 254 5.52 25.58 9.80
CA VAL A 254 6.12 25.17 8.53
C VAL A 254 6.83 23.84 8.73
N ILE A 255 6.59 22.92 7.81
CA ILE A 255 7.27 21.63 7.77
C ILE A 255 8.21 21.62 6.58
N GLU A 256 9.49 21.38 6.84
CA GLU A 256 10.52 21.31 5.82
C GLU A 256 10.94 19.86 5.62
N GLU A 257 10.76 19.33 4.41
CA GLU A 257 11.25 18.01 4.06
C GLU A 257 12.76 18.04 3.82
N GLN A 258 13.46 17.17 4.52
CA GLN A 258 14.91 17.01 4.44
C GLN A 258 15.27 15.91 3.44
N CYS A 259 16.47 16.01 2.85
CA CYS A 259 16.98 14.99 1.95
C CYS A 259 17.21 13.66 2.69
N ARG A 260 16.34 12.67 2.44
CA ARG A 260 16.43 11.34 3.07
C ARG A 260 17.74 10.61 2.77
N ASN A 261 18.35 10.85 1.60
CA ASN A 261 19.61 10.24 1.20
C ASN A 261 20.76 10.74 2.09
N GLU A 262 20.82 12.03 2.38
CA GLU A 262 21.81 12.61 3.30
C GLU A 262 21.62 12.12 4.73
N HIS A 263 20.38 12.02 5.20
CA HIS A 263 20.10 11.45 6.53
C HIS A 263 20.52 9.98 6.61
N LEU A 264 20.23 9.19 5.58
CA LEU A 264 20.67 7.79 5.54
C LEU A 264 22.20 7.67 5.50
N ALA A 265 22.89 8.54 4.76
CA ALA A 265 24.35 8.59 4.76
C ALA A 265 24.92 8.91 6.15
N LYS A 266 24.33 9.86 6.89
CA LYS A 266 24.72 10.19 8.28
C LYS A 266 24.48 9.03 9.25
N ILE A 267 23.34 8.35 9.11
CA ILE A 267 23.00 7.14 9.87
C ILE A 267 24.06 6.06 9.61
N ASN A 268 24.40 5.83 8.34
CA ASN A 268 25.38 4.83 7.92
C ASN A 268 26.83 5.18 8.31
N GLY A 269 27.17 6.46 8.40
CA GLY A 269 28.49 6.91 8.86
C GLY A 269 28.76 6.57 10.33
N SER A 270 27.71 6.44 11.15
CA SER A 270 27.82 6.05 12.56
C SER A 270 27.91 4.53 12.74
N ASN A 271 27.21 3.76 11.92
CA ASN A 271 27.22 2.29 11.89
C ASN A 271 26.69 1.82 10.54
N ALA A 272 27.26 0.76 9.96
CA ALA A 272 26.71 0.18 8.73
C ALA A 272 25.30 -0.40 8.99
N THR A 273 24.26 0.31 8.52
CA THR A 273 22.86 -0.12 8.63
C THR A 273 22.38 -0.77 7.33
N PHE A 274 21.32 -1.58 7.43
CA PHE A 274 20.60 -2.13 6.28
C PHE A 274 19.28 -1.41 6.03
N VAL A 275 19.13 -0.17 6.52
CA VAL A 275 17.98 0.69 6.19
C VAL A 275 18.05 1.02 4.70
N ARG A 276 16.93 0.85 4.02
CA ARG A 276 16.83 1.00 2.55
C ARG A 276 16.13 2.31 2.20
N LEU A 277 16.38 2.78 0.98
CA LEU A 277 15.52 3.76 0.31
C LEU A 277 14.61 3.03 -0.68
N PRO A 278 13.43 3.58 -1.02
CA PRO A 278 12.70 3.13 -2.19
C PRO A 278 13.59 3.15 -3.43
N LEU A 279 13.48 2.13 -4.28
CA LEU A 279 14.09 2.16 -5.61
C LEU A 279 13.55 3.36 -6.40
N GLN A 280 14.44 4.26 -6.78
CA GLN A 280 14.14 5.37 -7.68
C GLN A 280 14.45 4.97 -9.12
N PHE A 281 13.54 5.27 -10.04
CA PHE A 281 13.72 5.02 -11.46
C PHE A 281 14.24 6.29 -12.15
N THR A 282 15.47 6.26 -12.64
CA THR A 282 16.13 7.41 -13.29
C THR A 282 16.23 7.26 -14.81
N ASP A 283 16.33 6.02 -15.30
CA ASP A 283 16.72 5.73 -16.69
C ASP A 283 15.54 5.34 -17.58
N VAL A 284 14.32 5.37 -17.05
CA VAL A 284 13.10 4.89 -17.72
C VAL A 284 12.00 5.93 -17.57
N GLY A 285 11.44 6.40 -18.69
CA GLY A 285 10.36 7.39 -18.69
C GLY A 285 9.08 6.87 -18.02
N LEU A 286 8.25 7.78 -17.52
CA LEU A 286 7.09 7.43 -16.70
C LEU A 286 6.10 6.52 -17.44
N ARG A 287 5.84 6.78 -18.73
CA ARG A 287 4.93 5.97 -19.55
C ARG A 287 5.36 4.51 -19.63
N GLN A 288 6.65 4.26 -19.84
CA GLN A 288 7.18 2.90 -19.90
C GLN A 288 7.09 2.22 -18.53
N LEU A 289 7.35 2.93 -17.43
CA LEU A 289 7.15 2.39 -16.08
C LEU A 289 5.68 2.07 -15.80
N GLN A 290 4.74 2.89 -16.27
CA GLN A 290 3.32 2.61 -16.16
C GLN A 290 2.94 1.33 -16.91
N ASP A 291 3.45 1.12 -18.12
CA ASP A 291 3.21 -0.10 -18.89
C ASP A 291 3.76 -1.35 -18.19
N ILE A 292 4.93 -1.24 -17.55
CA ILE A 292 5.56 -2.37 -16.84
C ILE A 292 4.85 -2.67 -15.51
N TYR A 293 4.54 -1.64 -14.72
CA TYR A 293 4.18 -1.81 -13.30
C TYR A 293 2.73 -1.48 -12.96
N THR A 294 1.99 -0.85 -13.87
CA THR A 294 0.63 -0.36 -13.61
C THR A 294 -0.38 -0.85 -14.64
N SER A 295 0.07 -1.59 -15.65
CA SER A 295 -0.78 -2.25 -16.62
C SER A 295 -1.38 -3.55 -16.08
N LEU A 296 -2.27 -4.15 -16.88
CA LEU A 296 -2.85 -5.45 -16.58
C LEU A 296 -1.86 -6.63 -16.70
N ASN A 297 -0.67 -6.38 -17.24
CA ASN A 297 0.41 -7.36 -17.35
C ASN A 297 1.44 -7.23 -16.21
N ALA A 298 1.29 -6.23 -15.33
CA ALA A 298 2.22 -5.97 -14.25
C ALA A 298 2.29 -7.12 -13.23
N PRO A 299 3.48 -7.40 -12.64
CA PRO A 299 3.65 -8.40 -11.58
C PRO A 299 2.73 -8.10 -10.38
N TYR A 300 1.94 -9.06 -9.92
CA TYR A 300 0.91 -8.81 -8.91
C TYR A 300 1.46 -8.45 -7.52
N ASP A 301 2.72 -8.75 -7.24
CA ASP A 301 3.40 -8.53 -5.96
C ASP A 301 4.09 -7.16 -5.89
N PHE A 302 3.92 -6.34 -6.92
CA PHE A 302 4.39 -4.96 -6.98
C PHE A 302 3.21 -3.97 -6.80
N PRO A 303 3.18 -3.13 -5.76
CA PRO A 303 2.03 -2.25 -5.49
C PRO A 303 1.78 -1.15 -6.53
N GLY A 304 2.83 -0.70 -7.21
CA GLY A 304 2.78 0.37 -8.20
C GLY A 304 3.88 1.41 -7.99
N LEU A 305 3.63 2.64 -8.45
CA LEU A 305 4.61 3.72 -8.48
C LEU A 305 4.15 4.87 -7.59
N VAL A 306 5.10 5.52 -6.91
CA VAL A 306 4.89 6.80 -6.24
C VAL A 306 5.69 7.84 -6.99
N CYS A 307 4.99 8.83 -7.52
CA CYS A 307 5.59 9.91 -8.28
C CYS A 307 5.52 11.20 -7.48
N ARG A 308 6.49 12.08 -7.73
CA ARG A 308 6.56 13.40 -7.11
C ARG A 308 7.00 14.43 -8.13
N GLU A 309 6.28 15.53 -8.21
CA GLU A 309 6.68 16.68 -9.02
C GLU A 309 7.80 17.46 -8.32
N ARG A 310 8.91 17.75 -9.02
CA ARG A 310 10.06 18.47 -8.43
C ARG A 310 9.69 19.91 -8.07
N SER A 311 9.04 20.63 -8.98
CA SER A 311 8.70 22.05 -8.79
C SER A 311 7.76 22.35 -7.62
N THR A 312 6.77 21.48 -7.35
CA THR A 312 5.75 21.74 -6.32
C THR A 312 5.83 20.81 -5.11
N GLY A 313 6.53 19.69 -5.22
CA GLY A 313 6.51 18.61 -4.22
C GLY A 313 5.19 17.83 -4.18
N MET A 314 4.29 18.05 -5.14
CA MET A 314 3.03 17.33 -5.23
C MET A 314 3.26 15.84 -5.50
N ARG A 315 2.58 14.99 -4.74
CA ARG A 315 2.77 13.53 -4.79
C ARG A 315 1.56 12.87 -5.42
N PHE A 316 1.79 11.93 -6.32
CA PHE A 316 0.74 11.10 -6.93
C PHE A 316 1.20 9.65 -7.01
N LYS A 317 0.27 8.75 -7.29
CA LYS A 317 0.61 7.32 -7.39
C LYS A 317 -0.20 6.62 -8.45
N TYR A 318 0.47 5.73 -9.16
CA TYR A 318 -0.17 4.76 -10.04
C TYR A 318 -0.21 3.43 -9.32
N ARG A 319 -1.40 2.84 -9.28
CA ARG A 319 -1.58 1.56 -8.61
C ARG A 319 -1.58 0.45 -9.62
N ASN A 320 -0.91 -0.63 -9.27
CA ASN A 320 -1.00 -1.85 -10.03
C ASN A 320 -2.40 -2.48 -9.84
N PRO A 321 -3.20 -2.63 -10.92
CA PRO A 321 -4.52 -3.22 -10.83
C PRO A 321 -4.48 -4.69 -10.38
N ASN A 322 -3.43 -5.43 -10.74
CA ASN A 322 -3.27 -6.82 -10.33
C ASN A 322 -3.00 -6.92 -8.83
N TYR A 323 -2.13 -6.06 -8.29
CA TYR A 323 -1.89 -5.98 -6.86
C TYR A 323 -3.16 -5.62 -6.08
N GLU A 324 -3.89 -4.57 -6.50
CA GLU A 324 -5.10 -4.13 -5.81
C GLU A 324 -6.21 -5.19 -5.88
N ARG A 325 -6.30 -5.94 -6.99
CA ARG A 325 -7.19 -7.12 -7.06
C ARG A 325 -6.85 -8.09 -5.94
N ILE A 326 -5.59 -8.51 -5.79
CA ILE A 326 -5.20 -9.49 -4.75
C ILE A 326 -5.37 -8.95 -3.34
N LYS A 327 -4.99 -7.70 -3.12
CA LYS A 327 -5.16 -7.03 -1.82
C LYS A 327 -6.62 -7.01 -1.37
N ASN A 328 -7.55 -6.83 -2.32
CA ASN A 328 -8.99 -6.75 -2.06
C ASN A 328 -9.69 -8.11 -2.16
N LEU A 329 -8.99 -9.20 -2.52
CA LEU A 329 -9.56 -10.54 -2.43
C LEU A 329 -9.77 -10.90 -0.95
N HIS A 330 -11.04 -11.06 -0.57
CA HIS A 330 -11.43 -11.54 0.74
C HIS A 330 -11.42 -13.08 0.76
N GLY A 331 -10.89 -13.66 1.84
CA GLY A 331 -10.82 -15.12 2.04
C GLY A 331 -9.49 -15.76 1.59
N SER A 332 -9.15 -16.88 2.21
CA SER A 332 -7.95 -17.68 1.91
C SER A 332 -8.04 -18.39 0.56
N GLU A 333 -9.24 -18.83 0.17
CA GLU A 333 -9.46 -19.60 -1.05
C GLU A 333 -9.16 -18.84 -2.35
N PRO A 334 -9.64 -17.60 -2.58
CA PRO A 334 -9.27 -16.84 -3.78
C PRO A 334 -7.77 -16.51 -3.84
N LYS A 335 -7.12 -16.28 -2.70
CA LYS A 335 -5.66 -16.06 -2.66
C LYS A 335 -4.89 -17.32 -3.05
N LEU A 336 -5.32 -18.48 -2.55
CA LEU A 336 -4.72 -19.76 -2.91
C LEU A 336 -4.97 -20.12 -4.39
N GLN A 337 -6.16 -19.81 -4.91
CA GLN A 337 -6.48 -19.97 -6.34
C GLN A 337 -5.59 -19.08 -7.20
N PHE A 338 -5.38 -17.82 -6.81
CA PHE A 338 -4.48 -16.92 -7.52
C PHE A 338 -3.04 -17.42 -7.52
N GLN A 339 -2.57 -17.93 -6.38
CA GLN A 339 -1.24 -18.53 -6.25
C GLN A 339 -1.10 -19.73 -7.19
N TYR A 340 -2.11 -20.60 -7.26
CA TYR A 340 -2.14 -21.71 -8.22
C TYR A 340 -2.02 -21.21 -9.67
N LEU A 341 -2.81 -20.22 -10.09
CA LEU A 341 -2.80 -19.71 -11.45
C LEU A 341 -1.42 -19.11 -11.80
N SER A 342 -0.80 -18.40 -10.86
CA SER A 342 0.54 -17.82 -11.01
C SER A 342 1.62 -18.90 -11.15
N LEU A 343 1.62 -19.91 -10.27
CA LEU A 343 2.55 -21.04 -10.33
C LEU A 343 2.37 -21.85 -11.62
N ARG A 344 1.12 -22.00 -12.08
CA ARG A 344 0.79 -22.72 -13.31
C ARG A 344 1.35 -22.03 -14.53
N GLN A 345 1.22 -20.71 -14.62
CA GLN A 345 1.78 -19.93 -15.72
C GLN A 345 3.31 -20.05 -15.79
N GLN A 346 3.97 -20.16 -14.64
CA GLN A 346 5.43 -20.35 -14.53
C GLN A 346 5.89 -21.81 -14.67
N GLY A 347 4.97 -22.77 -14.75
CA GLY A 347 5.30 -24.21 -14.75
C GLY A 347 5.82 -24.76 -13.42
N LYS A 348 5.72 -23.99 -12.31
CA LYS A 348 6.30 -24.32 -10.99
C LYS A 348 5.37 -25.03 -10.01
N VAL A 349 4.16 -25.41 -10.45
CA VAL A 349 3.16 -26.08 -9.59
C VAL A 349 3.71 -27.34 -8.93
N LYS A 350 4.42 -28.19 -9.68
CA LYS A 350 4.97 -29.45 -9.16
C LYS A 350 6.03 -29.22 -8.09
N GLU A 351 6.88 -28.21 -8.27
CA GLU A 351 7.93 -27.86 -7.30
C GLU A 351 7.33 -27.33 -6.00
N TYR A 352 6.32 -26.45 -6.11
CA TYR A 352 5.61 -25.91 -4.95
C TYR A 352 4.94 -27.02 -4.12
N LEU A 353 4.24 -27.96 -4.78
CA LEU A 353 3.55 -29.05 -4.07
C LEU A 353 4.49 -30.05 -3.40
N LYS A 354 5.78 -30.09 -3.75
CA LYS A 354 6.77 -30.88 -2.99
C LYS A 354 7.01 -30.29 -1.59
N GLN A 355 6.97 -28.97 -1.48
CA GLN A 355 7.19 -28.24 -0.23
C GLN A 355 5.89 -28.08 0.58
N TYR A 356 4.75 -28.00 -0.11
CA TYR A 356 3.43 -27.75 0.49
C TYR A 356 2.37 -28.74 -0.05
N PRO A 357 2.48 -30.05 0.28
CA PRO A 357 1.60 -31.09 -0.25
C PRO A 357 0.14 -30.92 0.16
N GLU A 358 -0.15 -30.25 1.28
CA GLU A 358 -1.49 -29.96 1.78
C GLU A 358 -2.34 -29.15 0.79
N ASN A 359 -1.69 -28.36 -0.08
CA ASN A 359 -2.37 -27.54 -1.08
C ASN A 359 -2.82 -28.33 -2.33
N ALA A 360 -2.45 -29.60 -2.46
CA ALA A 360 -2.71 -30.39 -3.67
C ALA A 360 -4.20 -30.52 -4.00
N VAL A 361 -5.04 -30.75 -2.98
CA VAL A 361 -6.51 -30.90 -3.16
C VAL A 361 -7.12 -29.60 -3.68
N ALA A 362 -6.75 -28.47 -3.07
CA ALA A 362 -7.22 -27.16 -3.51
C ALA A 362 -6.77 -26.84 -4.94
N PHE A 363 -5.50 -27.12 -5.28
CA PHE A 363 -4.94 -26.88 -6.61
C PHE A 363 -5.63 -27.73 -7.69
N GLN A 364 -5.98 -28.98 -7.37
CA GLN A 364 -6.73 -29.83 -8.29
C GLN A 364 -8.14 -29.26 -8.54
N ARG A 365 -8.83 -28.80 -7.49
CA ARG A 365 -10.12 -28.09 -7.65
C ARG A 365 -10.01 -26.86 -8.54
N PHE A 366 -8.98 -26.03 -8.35
CA PHE A 366 -8.77 -24.83 -9.17
C PHE A 366 -8.44 -25.16 -10.63
N LYS A 367 -7.71 -26.25 -10.88
CA LYS A 367 -7.48 -26.78 -12.23
C LYS A 367 -8.80 -27.16 -12.90
N ASP A 368 -9.67 -27.86 -12.18
CA ASP A 368 -10.95 -28.33 -12.70
C ASP A 368 -11.89 -27.17 -12.99
N GLN A 369 -11.93 -26.15 -12.12
CA GLN A 369 -12.66 -24.90 -12.35
C GLN A 369 -12.18 -24.19 -13.63
N LEU A 370 -10.86 -24.05 -13.82
CA LEU A 370 -10.30 -23.41 -15.02
C LEU A 370 -10.68 -24.19 -16.29
N HIS A 371 -10.60 -25.52 -16.24
CA HIS A 371 -11.00 -26.37 -17.36
C HIS A 371 -12.50 -26.27 -17.66
N ALA A 372 -13.35 -26.31 -16.64
CA ALA A 372 -14.80 -26.17 -16.79
C ALA A 372 -15.17 -24.83 -17.41
N TYR A 373 -14.61 -23.73 -16.89
CA TYR A 373 -14.80 -22.39 -17.44
C TYR A 373 -14.37 -22.33 -18.91
N THR A 374 -13.19 -22.85 -19.25
CA THR A 374 -12.66 -22.82 -20.62
C THR A 374 -13.52 -23.64 -21.59
N LYS A 375 -14.03 -24.79 -21.16
CA LYS A 375 -14.97 -25.60 -21.96
C LYS A 375 -16.28 -24.86 -22.19
N GLN A 376 -16.82 -24.21 -21.15
CA GLN A 376 -18.04 -23.42 -21.28
C GLN A 376 -17.86 -22.21 -22.18
N LEU A 377 -16.72 -21.50 -22.07
CA LEU A 377 -16.36 -20.39 -22.95
C LEU A 377 -16.36 -20.83 -24.41
N PHE A 378 -15.74 -21.97 -24.72
CA PHE A 378 -15.72 -22.51 -26.07
C PHE A 378 -17.12 -22.90 -26.57
N ALA A 379 -17.92 -23.58 -25.74
CA ALA A 379 -19.30 -23.92 -26.09
C ALA A 379 -20.15 -22.67 -26.38
N ASN A 380 -20.03 -21.63 -25.54
CA ASN A 380 -20.71 -20.35 -25.75
C ASN A 380 -20.24 -19.66 -27.05
N TYR A 381 -18.93 -19.67 -27.33
CA TYR A 381 -18.38 -19.13 -28.58
C TYR A 381 -18.98 -19.82 -29.81
N ILE A 382 -19.03 -21.16 -29.81
CA ILE A 382 -19.62 -21.93 -30.91
C ILE A 382 -21.10 -21.58 -31.08
N GLY A 383 -21.88 -21.55 -30.00
CA GLY A 383 -23.29 -21.16 -30.04
C GLY A 383 -23.51 -19.77 -30.64
N CYS A 384 -22.71 -18.79 -30.19
CA CYS A 384 -22.88 -17.39 -30.58
C CYS A 384 -22.39 -17.09 -32.01
N TYR A 385 -21.14 -17.43 -32.32
CA TYR A 385 -20.46 -16.95 -33.53
C TYR A 385 -20.45 -17.96 -34.68
N VAL A 386 -20.55 -19.25 -34.38
CA VAL A 386 -20.53 -20.31 -35.41
C VAL A 386 -21.96 -20.72 -35.77
N LYS A 387 -22.77 -21.11 -34.77
CA LYS A 387 -24.15 -21.57 -34.97
C LYS A 387 -25.18 -20.44 -35.00
N LYS A 388 -24.84 -19.25 -34.48
CA LYS A 388 -25.72 -18.07 -34.40
C LYS A 388 -27.04 -18.36 -33.66
N GLU A 389 -26.98 -19.14 -32.59
CA GLU A 389 -28.15 -19.54 -31.79
C GLU A 389 -28.85 -18.33 -31.14
N ARG A 390 -28.08 -17.35 -30.65
CA ARG A 390 -28.56 -16.10 -30.04
C ARG A 390 -27.47 -15.02 -30.05
N PRO A 391 -27.80 -13.73 -29.89
CA PRO A 391 -26.82 -12.64 -29.88
C PRO A 391 -25.94 -12.63 -28.62
N LEU A 392 -24.74 -12.02 -28.73
CA LEU A 392 -23.73 -11.96 -27.66
C LEU A 392 -24.27 -11.40 -26.33
N ALA A 393 -25.19 -10.43 -26.39
CA ALA A 393 -25.76 -9.78 -25.21
C ALA A 393 -26.52 -10.76 -24.29
N GLU A 394 -27.06 -11.84 -24.83
CA GLU A 394 -27.84 -12.85 -24.11
C GLU A 394 -26.97 -13.93 -23.46
N TYR A 395 -25.67 -13.98 -23.76
CA TYR A 395 -24.74 -14.88 -23.08
C TYR A 395 -24.32 -14.34 -21.70
N PRO A 396 -23.92 -15.22 -20.76
CA PRO A 396 -23.51 -14.79 -19.43
C PRO A 396 -22.34 -13.80 -19.49
N ALA A 397 -22.44 -12.74 -18.70
CA ALA A 397 -21.57 -11.57 -18.78
C ALA A 397 -20.08 -11.90 -18.56
N GLU A 398 -19.80 -12.89 -17.72
CA GLU A 398 -18.47 -13.40 -17.42
C GLU A 398 -17.74 -13.99 -18.64
N PHE A 399 -18.46 -14.38 -19.70
CA PHE A 399 -17.85 -14.94 -20.91
C PHE A 399 -17.78 -13.94 -22.07
N ARG A 400 -18.64 -12.92 -22.12
CA ARG A 400 -18.83 -12.08 -23.33
C ARG A 400 -17.55 -11.45 -23.83
N THR A 401 -16.76 -10.83 -22.95
CA THR A 401 -15.49 -10.20 -23.30
C THR A 401 -14.52 -11.21 -23.92
N HIS A 402 -14.44 -12.41 -23.34
CA HIS A 402 -13.55 -13.46 -23.83
C HIS A 402 -14.04 -14.07 -25.14
N MET A 403 -15.35 -14.23 -25.32
CA MET A 403 -15.96 -14.68 -26.58
C MET A 403 -15.64 -13.69 -27.71
N PHE A 404 -15.79 -12.39 -27.45
CA PHE A 404 -15.48 -11.34 -28.41
C PHE A 404 -14.00 -11.36 -28.81
N ARG A 405 -13.07 -11.48 -27.84
CA ARG A 405 -11.62 -11.57 -28.11
C ARG A 405 -11.24 -12.79 -28.95
N LEU A 406 -11.86 -13.94 -28.69
CA LEU A 406 -11.66 -15.14 -29.53
C LEU A 406 -12.18 -14.93 -30.96
N HIS A 407 -13.28 -14.20 -31.12
CA HIS A 407 -13.80 -13.88 -32.44
C HIS A 407 -12.91 -12.86 -33.17
N GLU A 408 -12.39 -11.88 -32.44
CA GLU A 408 -11.45 -10.90 -32.96
C GLU A 408 -10.19 -11.57 -33.52
N SER A 409 -9.59 -12.53 -32.80
CA SER A 409 -8.44 -13.30 -33.29
C SER A 409 -8.79 -14.18 -34.49
N TYR A 410 -10.01 -14.74 -34.53
CA TYR A 410 -10.48 -15.45 -35.71
C TYR A 410 -10.53 -14.56 -36.95
N LEU A 411 -11.10 -13.35 -36.83
CA LEU A 411 -11.22 -12.41 -37.94
C LEU A 411 -9.86 -11.91 -38.43
N LYS A 412 -8.93 -11.63 -37.51
CA LYS A 412 -7.60 -11.08 -37.82
C LYS A 412 -6.61 -12.10 -38.38
N GLU A 413 -6.63 -13.34 -37.86
CA GLU A 413 -5.54 -14.29 -38.11
C GLU A 413 -6.00 -15.61 -38.74
N LEU A 414 -7.12 -16.16 -38.29
CA LEU A 414 -7.50 -17.53 -38.63
C LEU A 414 -8.31 -17.61 -39.92
N ARG A 415 -9.16 -16.60 -40.19
CA ARG A 415 -10.02 -16.56 -41.36
C ARG A 415 -9.23 -16.57 -42.66
N GLU A 416 -8.15 -15.79 -42.74
CA GLU A 416 -7.27 -15.75 -43.92
C GLU A 416 -6.58 -17.09 -44.15
N LYS A 417 -6.20 -17.77 -43.06
CA LYS A 417 -5.56 -19.09 -43.07
C LYS A 417 -6.56 -20.25 -43.27
N ARG A 418 -7.85 -19.96 -43.46
CA ARG A 418 -8.96 -20.94 -43.49
C ARG A 418 -8.99 -21.88 -42.28
N ASP A 419 -8.56 -21.36 -41.14
CA ASP A 419 -8.49 -22.07 -39.88
C ASP A 419 -9.63 -21.60 -38.95
N HIS A 420 -9.94 -22.37 -37.91
CA HIS A 420 -11.06 -22.12 -37.02
C HIS A 420 -10.62 -22.07 -35.55
N VAL A 421 -11.46 -21.47 -34.70
CA VAL A 421 -11.27 -21.50 -33.25
C VAL A 421 -11.62 -22.90 -32.76
N THR A 422 -10.65 -23.58 -32.15
CA THR A 422 -10.82 -24.89 -31.52
C THR A 422 -10.80 -24.77 -30.00
N LEU A 423 -11.16 -25.85 -29.31
CA LEU A 423 -10.98 -25.92 -27.86
C LEU A 423 -9.50 -25.73 -27.48
N GLY A 424 -8.57 -26.30 -28.26
CA GLY A 424 -7.13 -26.13 -28.05
C GLY A 424 -6.71 -24.66 -28.09
N LYS A 425 -7.16 -23.90 -29.09
CA LYS A 425 -6.89 -22.44 -29.18
C LYS A 425 -7.54 -21.66 -28.04
N THR A 426 -8.74 -22.06 -27.62
CA THR A 426 -9.42 -21.46 -26.47
C THR A 426 -8.64 -21.70 -25.16
N ILE A 427 -8.07 -22.90 -25.00
CA ILE A 427 -7.18 -23.23 -23.87
C ILE A 427 -5.91 -22.38 -23.91
N VAL A 428 -5.27 -22.25 -25.08
CA VAL A 428 -4.07 -21.41 -25.26
C VAL A 428 -4.39 -19.96 -24.90
N TYR A 429 -5.50 -19.43 -25.39
CA TYR A 429 -5.98 -18.09 -25.06
C TYR A 429 -6.16 -17.91 -23.54
N MET A 430 -6.94 -18.80 -22.89
CA MET A 430 -7.19 -18.69 -21.44
C MET A 430 -5.91 -18.81 -20.60
N ASN A 431 -4.99 -19.70 -20.98
CA ASN A 431 -3.71 -19.86 -20.29
C ASN A 431 -2.75 -18.69 -20.52
N GLY A 432 -2.89 -17.98 -21.65
CA GLY A 432 -2.10 -16.81 -21.99
C GLY A 432 -2.54 -15.54 -21.22
N LEU A 433 -3.76 -15.54 -20.67
CA LEU A 433 -4.21 -14.44 -19.81
C LEU A 433 -3.37 -14.38 -18.53
N SER A 434 -3.17 -13.17 -17.99
CA SER A 434 -2.53 -13.02 -16.68
C SER A 434 -3.34 -13.74 -15.58
N PRO A 435 -2.71 -14.23 -14.49
CA PRO A 435 -3.40 -14.92 -13.40
C PRO A 435 -4.52 -14.07 -12.81
N SER A 436 -4.37 -12.74 -12.84
CA SER A 436 -5.36 -11.77 -12.36
C SER A 436 -6.59 -11.71 -13.27
N HIS A 437 -6.44 -11.88 -14.58
CA HIS A 437 -7.57 -12.00 -15.49
C HIS A 437 -8.26 -13.36 -15.37
N GLN A 438 -7.48 -14.43 -15.23
CA GLN A 438 -8.03 -15.77 -15.03
C GLN A 438 -8.88 -15.81 -13.75
N ILE A 439 -8.37 -15.30 -12.62
CA ILE A 439 -9.15 -15.29 -11.38
C ILE A 439 -10.38 -14.38 -11.44
N TYR A 440 -10.29 -13.25 -12.14
CA TYR A 440 -11.41 -12.33 -12.32
C TYR A 440 -12.58 -13.01 -13.05
N ALA A 441 -12.26 -13.81 -14.08
CA ALA A 441 -13.22 -14.59 -14.83
C ALA A 441 -13.80 -15.74 -14.00
N LEU A 442 -12.95 -16.50 -13.30
CA LEU A 442 -13.36 -17.68 -12.52
C LEU A 442 -14.25 -17.32 -11.33
N ASN A 443 -14.00 -16.18 -10.68
CA ASN A 443 -14.73 -15.78 -9.47
C ASN A 443 -15.86 -14.77 -9.73
N TYR A 444 -16.35 -14.66 -10.98
CA TYR A 444 -17.39 -13.68 -11.31
C TYR A 444 -18.66 -13.82 -10.44
N GLY A 445 -19.16 -15.05 -10.25
CA GLY A 445 -20.36 -15.29 -9.45
C GLY A 445 -20.21 -14.89 -7.98
N VAL A 446 -19.06 -15.22 -7.37
CA VAL A 446 -18.73 -14.86 -5.98
C VAL A 446 -18.63 -13.34 -5.83
N ARG A 447 -17.98 -12.66 -6.78
CA ARG A 447 -17.84 -11.20 -6.74
C ARG A 447 -19.19 -10.49 -6.81
N LYS A 448 -20.06 -10.92 -7.72
CA LYS A 448 -21.39 -10.31 -7.90
C LYS A 448 -22.29 -10.53 -6.67
N ALA A 449 -22.09 -11.62 -5.92
CA ALA A 449 -22.80 -11.85 -4.66
C ALA A 449 -22.33 -10.88 -3.57
N CYS A 450 -21.00 -10.73 -3.37
CA CYS A 450 -20.45 -9.80 -2.39
C CYS A 450 -20.71 -8.32 -2.69
N GLU A 451 -20.88 -7.95 -3.96
CA GLU A 451 -21.25 -6.58 -4.36
C GLU A 451 -22.70 -6.23 -3.98
N LYS A 452 -23.61 -7.21 -3.98
CA LYS A 452 -25.00 -7.01 -3.54
C LYS A 452 -25.09 -6.81 -2.03
N GLU A 453 -24.36 -7.61 -1.25
CA GLU A 453 -24.32 -7.52 0.21
C GLU A 453 -23.73 -6.20 0.76
N LYS A 454 -23.07 -5.38 -0.08
CA LYS A 454 -22.56 -4.05 0.32
C LYS A 454 -23.53 -2.90 0.03
N HIS A 455 -24.58 -3.17 -0.73
CA HIS A 455 -25.60 -2.19 -1.12
C HIS A 455 -26.96 -2.44 -0.46
N ASP A 456 -27.13 -3.59 0.17
CA ASP A 456 -28.15 -3.88 1.19
C ASP A 456 -27.56 -3.60 2.58
#